data_AF-A0A2T6DXN6-F1
#
_entry.id   AF-A0A2T6DXN6-F1
#
_cell.length_a   1.000
_cell.length_b   1.000
_cell.length_c   1.000
_cell.angle_alpha   90.00
_cell.angle_beta   90.00
_cell.angle_gamma   90.00
#
_symmetry.space_group_name_H-M   'P 1'
#
loop_
_entity.id
_entity.type
_entity.pdbx_description
1 polymer ?
#
loop_
_entity_poly.entity_id
_entity_poly.type
_entity_poly.pdbx_seq_one_letter_code
_entity_poly.pdbx_strand_id
1 'polypeptide(L)'
;MPSSFSKLNQDTQMNTFSIKPSVAPRTSFRAVLLGLGVCVSSVAPLLRAQADTSANKDYIVFVGLNLEVSESGKYLPVIDAENNVVHVDRDHKREKIDLKRAEGIRITRGVKLSTRQAEIADLESEMESRRGKMEALQANLAVQGELQDQMQRQDSGFARADYNGVRRQDNGASTGSAQSSYTAQVPQINQGMSASNVLLDRQIAQIGGVADTYNVSFNLSSPTPIESGYVVLVTDFVVPGKDEAVHYRVATRSLGRIDVKPKHITLSQSGFPAGFEVKAHHVGVFSEGQEVVTNLSDKRVPLSRKDAEQFLLMQYVIAHQGETRVAKAYPMLPQPELRKRVDPSQLPPVVYVDVDKEGAVLGYFGDKTGKQKLTGQAETAMQVVSFYPALEKGAPVAGRATVVVAELLK
;
A
#
# COMPACT_ATOMS: atom_id res chain seq x y z
N MET A 1 44.84 43.17 -14.98
CA MET A 1 44.79 44.32 -15.91
C MET A 1 45.06 43.78 -17.31
N PRO A 2 44.28 44.09 -18.35
CA PRO A 2 43.62 45.36 -18.64
C PRO A 2 42.08 45.31 -18.63
N SER A 3 41.48 46.41 -19.06
CA SER A 3 40.17 46.99 -18.79
C SER A 3 39.26 47.06 -20.04
N SER A 4 38.01 47.52 -19.81
CA SER A 4 36.94 47.92 -20.75
C SER A 4 35.93 46.81 -21.12
N PHE A 5 34.60 46.98 -21.17
CA PHE A 5 33.75 48.11 -21.56
C PHE A 5 32.33 48.03 -20.94
N SER A 6 31.75 49.21 -20.67
CA SER A 6 30.34 49.68 -20.74
C SER A 6 29.10 48.86 -20.32
N LYS A 7 28.40 49.46 -19.33
CA LYS A 7 26.96 49.53 -19.01
C LYS A 7 25.93 49.14 -20.08
N LEU A 8 24.84 48.48 -19.64
CA LEU A 8 23.46 48.82 -20.00
C LEU A 8 22.45 48.26 -18.99
N ASN A 9 21.66 49.15 -18.38
CA ASN A 9 20.45 48.87 -17.59
C ASN A 9 19.25 48.80 -18.55
N GLN A 10 18.34 47.84 -18.38
CA GLN A 10 16.96 47.97 -18.85
C GLN A 10 15.99 47.38 -17.83
N ASP A 11 15.05 48.24 -17.44
CA ASP A 11 13.86 47.98 -16.64
C ASP A 11 12.85 47.12 -17.41
N THR A 12 12.24 46.16 -16.74
CA THR A 12 11.05 45.43 -17.21
C THR A 12 9.87 45.84 -16.34
N GLN A 13 9.01 46.71 -16.87
CA GLN A 13 7.69 47.00 -16.28
C GLN A 13 6.60 46.16 -16.95
N MET A 14 5.65 45.77 -16.10
CA MET A 14 4.46 44.97 -16.42
C MET A 14 3.46 45.77 -17.27
N ASN A 15 2.88 45.11 -18.28
CA ASN A 15 1.72 45.62 -19.01
C ASN A 15 0.47 44.78 -18.71
N THR A 16 -0.54 45.46 -18.16
CA THR A 16 -1.93 45.03 -18.04
C THR A 16 -2.66 45.42 -19.32
N PHE A 17 -3.45 44.53 -19.93
CA PHE A 17 -4.37 44.90 -21.01
C PHE A 17 -5.79 44.42 -20.72
N SER A 18 -6.69 45.40 -20.73
CA SER A 18 -8.14 45.35 -20.56
C SER A 18 -8.77 45.62 -21.92
N ILE A 19 -9.78 44.85 -22.34
CA ILE A 19 -10.61 45.16 -23.50
C ILE A 19 -12.08 44.87 -23.20
N LYS A 20 -12.91 45.90 -23.34
CA LYS A 20 -14.39 45.88 -23.42
C LYS A 20 -14.85 46.06 -24.87
N PRO A 21 -16.13 45.77 -25.19
CA PRO A 21 -16.54 45.22 -26.49
C PRO A 21 -16.94 46.27 -27.54
N SER A 22 -16.91 45.86 -28.82
CA SER A 22 -17.40 46.64 -29.97
C SER A 22 -18.56 45.94 -30.67
N VAL A 23 -19.53 46.75 -31.07
CA VAL A 23 -20.84 46.43 -31.65
C VAL A 23 -20.75 46.14 -33.16
N ALA A 24 -21.73 45.37 -33.65
CA ALA A 24 -21.93 44.84 -35.01
C ALA A 24 -22.06 45.89 -36.15
N PRO A 25 -22.09 45.43 -37.42
CA PRO A 25 -23.40 45.47 -38.08
C PRO A 25 -23.80 44.23 -38.90
N ARG A 26 -25.12 44.19 -39.09
CA ARG A 26 -26.02 43.29 -39.81
C ARG A 26 -25.61 42.94 -41.25
N THR A 27 -25.77 41.66 -41.61
CA THR A 27 -26.28 41.24 -42.92
C THR A 27 -27.13 39.97 -42.77
N SER A 28 -28.25 40.00 -43.47
CA SER A 28 -29.40 39.11 -43.38
C SER A 28 -29.18 37.82 -44.17
N PHE A 29 -29.34 36.66 -43.52
CA PHE A 29 -29.64 35.42 -44.23
C PHE A 29 -30.97 34.85 -43.74
N ARG A 30 -31.86 34.63 -44.71
CA ARG A 30 -33.22 34.12 -44.54
C ARG A 30 -33.20 32.67 -44.06
N ALA A 31 -34.17 32.39 -43.20
CA ALA A 31 -34.49 31.09 -42.64
C ALA A 31 -34.87 30.06 -43.72
N VAL A 32 -34.40 28.82 -43.53
CA VAL A 32 -35.11 27.62 -43.92
C VAL A 32 -35.27 26.78 -42.65
N LEU A 33 -36.52 26.71 -42.20
CA LEU A 33 -37.01 25.90 -41.10
C LEU A 33 -37.23 24.47 -41.60
N LEU A 34 -36.39 23.54 -41.17
CA LEU A 34 -36.64 22.10 -41.09
C LEU A 34 -35.98 21.70 -39.75
N GLY A 35 -36.70 21.43 -38.67
CA GLY A 35 -37.77 20.43 -38.61
C GLY A 35 -37.19 19.09 -38.18
N LEU A 36 -36.47 19.04 -37.05
CA LEU A 36 -36.10 17.81 -36.35
C LEU A 36 -36.18 18.09 -34.85
N GLY A 37 -37.31 17.67 -34.27
CA GLY A 37 -37.49 17.65 -32.82
C GLY A 37 -36.48 16.68 -32.21
N VAL A 38 -35.50 17.24 -31.51
CA VAL A 38 -34.65 16.46 -30.61
C VAL A 38 -35.49 16.17 -29.37
N CYS A 39 -36.09 14.99 -29.34
CA CYS A 39 -36.49 14.39 -28.07
C CYS A 39 -35.22 14.25 -27.22
N VAL A 40 -35.07 15.13 -26.24
CA VAL A 40 -34.12 14.93 -25.14
C VAL A 40 -34.72 13.84 -24.26
N SER A 41 -34.55 12.60 -24.72
CA SER A 41 -34.78 11.42 -23.90
C SER A 41 -33.74 11.45 -22.79
N SER A 42 -34.21 11.71 -21.58
CA SER A 42 -33.48 11.51 -20.32
C SER A 42 -32.69 10.20 -20.33
N VAL A 43 -31.37 10.30 -20.52
CA VAL A 43 -30.42 9.18 -20.33
C VAL A 43 -30.17 9.02 -18.83
N ALA A 44 -31.16 8.46 -18.14
CA ALA A 44 -31.01 7.80 -16.86
C ALA A 44 -32.10 6.72 -16.83
N PRO A 45 -31.76 5.43 -17.01
CA PRO A 45 -31.12 4.69 -15.92
C PRO A 45 -30.21 3.53 -16.42
N LEU A 46 -28.89 3.61 -16.19
CA LEU A 46 -27.99 2.48 -16.47
C LEU A 46 -27.16 2.13 -15.24
N LEU A 47 -27.84 2.05 -14.10
CA LEU A 47 -27.35 1.39 -12.87
C LEU A 47 -28.55 1.08 -11.96
N ARG A 48 -29.60 0.47 -12.53
CA ARG A 48 -30.49 -0.37 -11.73
C ARG A 48 -29.91 -1.78 -11.78
N ALA A 49 -28.88 -2.01 -10.96
CA ALA A 49 -28.52 -3.36 -10.57
C ALA A 49 -29.80 -3.98 -10.01
N GLN A 50 -30.36 -4.97 -10.70
CA GLN A 50 -31.27 -5.90 -10.06
C GLN A 50 -30.49 -6.47 -8.89
N ALA A 51 -30.88 -6.09 -7.68
CA ALA A 51 -30.31 -6.63 -6.47
C ALA A 51 -30.78 -8.09 -6.40
N ASP A 52 -29.99 -8.99 -6.99
CA ASP A 52 -29.98 -10.40 -6.62
C ASP A 52 -29.54 -10.46 -5.16
N THR A 53 -30.50 -10.33 -4.26
CA THR A 53 -30.31 -10.36 -2.80
C THR A 53 -29.85 -11.72 -2.27
N SER A 54 -29.63 -12.70 -3.15
CA SER A 54 -29.14 -14.04 -2.81
C SER A 54 -27.78 -14.38 -3.43
N ALA A 55 -27.12 -13.47 -4.15
CA ALA A 55 -25.79 -13.74 -4.67
C ALA A 55 -24.76 -13.66 -3.54
N ASN A 56 -24.07 -14.77 -3.25
CA ASN A 56 -22.99 -14.80 -2.27
C ASN A 56 -21.91 -13.76 -2.65
N LYS A 57 -21.61 -12.83 -1.73
CA LYS A 57 -20.68 -11.72 -1.98
C LYS A 57 -19.29 -12.06 -1.44
N ASP A 58 -18.66 -13.05 -2.06
CA ASP A 58 -17.37 -13.59 -1.63
C ASP A 58 -16.16 -12.71 -2.05
N TYR A 59 -16.39 -11.72 -2.92
CA TYR A 59 -15.34 -10.87 -3.45
C TYR A 59 -15.41 -9.50 -2.81
N ILE A 60 -14.27 -8.90 -2.48
CA ILE A 60 -14.22 -7.55 -1.94
C ILE A 60 -13.26 -6.72 -2.78
N VAL A 61 -13.79 -5.62 -3.32
CA VAL A 61 -12.98 -4.54 -3.88
C VAL A 61 -12.59 -3.59 -2.75
N PHE A 62 -11.32 -3.19 -2.71
CA PHE A 62 -10.81 -2.26 -1.70
C PHE A 62 -9.64 -1.44 -2.26
N VAL A 63 -9.27 -0.36 -1.58
CA VAL A 63 -8.03 0.38 -1.87
C VAL A 63 -6.94 -0.14 -0.95
N GLY A 64 -5.94 -0.76 -1.55
CA GLY A 64 -4.82 -1.39 -0.85
C GLY A 64 -3.46 -0.81 -1.24
N LEU A 65 -2.39 -1.33 -0.66
CA LEU A 65 -0.99 -0.98 -0.90
C LEU A 65 -0.29 -1.95 -1.84
N ASN A 66 0.33 -1.47 -2.91
CA ASN A 66 1.34 -2.23 -3.64
C ASN A 66 2.71 -1.87 -3.08
N LEU A 67 3.47 -2.90 -2.70
CA LEU A 67 4.82 -2.75 -2.19
C LEU A 67 5.82 -3.19 -3.26
N GLU A 68 6.71 -2.28 -3.61
CA GLU A 68 7.80 -2.53 -4.56
C GLU A 68 9.11 -2.09 -3.95
N VAL A 69 10.19 -2.80 -4.27
CA VAL A 69 11.54 -2.48 -3.79
C VAL A 69 12.44 -2.17 -4.98
N SER A 70 13.24 -1.12 -4.87
CA SER A 70 14.22 -0.73 -5.89
C SER A 70 15.51 -1.50 -5.69
N GLU A 71 15.96 -2.14 -6.75
CA GLU A 71 17.29 -2.74 -6.84
C GLU A 71 17.80 -2.62 -8.28
N SER A 72 19.03 -2.13 -8.46
CA SER A 72 19.62 -1.88 -9.77
C SER A 72 18.76 -0.93 -10.63
N GLY A 73 18.15 0.08 -9.99
CA GLY A 73 17.33 1.10 -10.66
C GLY A 73 15.97 0.62 -11.19
N LYS A 74 15.53 -0.61 -10.85
CA LYS A 74 14.20 -1.13 -11.19
C LYS A 74 13.39 -1.39 -9.92
N TYR A 75 12.11 -1.04 -9.94
CA TYR A 75 11.16 -1.41 -8.90
C TYR A 75 10.61 -2.81 -9.18
N LEU A 76 10.82 -3.72 -8.25
CA LEU A 76 10.34 -5.10 -8.30
C LEU A 76 9.21 -5.31 -7.28
N PRO A 77 8.10 -5.95 -7.65
CA PRO A 77 7.01 -6.22 -6.72
C PRO A 77 7.45 -7.22 -5.65
N VAL A 78 7.07 -6.93 -4.41
CA VAL A 78 7.34 -7.82 -3.27
C VAL A 78 6.35 -8.99 -3.30
N ILE A 79 6.86 -10.22 -3.36
CA ILE A 79 6.07 -11.46 -3.39
C ILE A 79 5.96 -12.13 -2.02
N ASP A 80 6.89 -11.84 -1.10
CA ASP A 80 6.85 -12.35 0.28
C ASP A 80 7.73 -11.47 1.19
N ALA A 81 7.60 -11.58 2.51
CA ALA A 81 8.48 -10.87 3.43
C ALA A 81 8.69 -11.60 4.77
N GLU A 82 9.91 -11.53 5.27
CA GLU A 82 10.33 -12.09 6.54
C GLU A 82 11.30 -11.13 7.25
N ASN A 83 10.89 -10.59 8.39
CA ASN A 83 11.76 -9.83 9.30
C ASN A 83 12.56 -8.70 8.61
N ASN A 84 11.90 -7.82 7.86
CA ASN A 84 12.50 -6.76 7.04
C ASN A 84 13.36 -7.23 5.86
N VAL A 85 13.32 -8.52 5.53
CA VAL A 85 13.80 -9.03 4.25
C VAL A 85 12.58 -9.25 3.37
N VAL A 86 12.55 -8.62 2.20
CA VAL A 86 11.52 -8.87 1.19
C VAL A 86 12.03 -9.85 0.16
N HIS A 87 11.12 -10.62 -0.41
CA HIS A 87 11.36 -11.48 -1.53
C HIS A 87 10.74 -10.88 -2.77
N VAL A 88 11.48 -10.94 -3.87
CA VAL A 88 11.03 -10.52 -5.19
C VAL A 88 11.20 -11.67 -6.17
N ASP A 89 10.42 -11.66 -7.25
CA ASP A 89 10.67 -12.52 -8.40
C ASP A 89 11.56 -11.78 -9.40
N ARG A 90 12.76 -12.32 -9.63
CA ARG A 90 13.67 -11.88 -10.69
C ARG A 90 13.95 -13.07 -11.59
N ASP A 91 13.50 -12.98 -12.85
CA ASP A 91 13.73 -14.02 -13.86
C ASP A 91 13.30 -15.42 -13.38
N HIS A 92 12.14 -15.51 -12.73
CA HIS A 92 11.58 -16.74 -12.15
C HIS A 92 12.38 -17.31 -10.98
N LYS A 93 13.25 -16.51 -10.36
CA LYS A 93 14.01 -16.85 -9.16
C LYS A 93 13.61 -15.93 -8.02
N ARG A 94 13.37 -16.56 -6.87
CA ARG A 94 13.06 -15.85 -5.63
C ARG A 94 14.35 -15.31 -5.02
N GLU A 95 14.53 -13.99 -5.07
CA GLU A 95 15.67 -13.30 -4.49
C GLU A 95 15.30 -12.60 -3.18
N LYS A 96 16.27 -12.41 -2.29
CA LYS A 96 16.10 -11.78 -0.98
C LYS A 96 16.73 -10.40 -0.99
N ILE A 97 15.98 -9.38 -0.59
CA ILE A 97 16.45 -8.00 -0.46
C ILE A 97 16.18 -7.51 0.96
N ASP A 98 17.23 -7.10 1.66
CA ASP A 98 17.09 -6.46 2.97
C ASP A 98 16.57 -5.02 2.78
N LEU A 99 15.45 -4.68 3.42
CA LEU A 99 14.84 -3.35 3.33
C LEU A 99 15.74 -2.23 3.87
N LYS A 100 16.73 -2.55 4.72
CA LYS A 100 17.76 -1.61 5.18
C LYS A 100 18.85 -1.37 4.14
N ARG A 101 18.97 -2.21 3.13
CA ARG A 101 19.97 -2.12 2.05
C ARG A 101 19.36 -1.78 0.69
N ALA A 102 18.03 -1.87 0.58
CA ALA A 102 17.29 -1.51 -0.62
C ALA A 102 17.59 -0.07 -1.05
N GLU A 103 17.78 0.15 -2.35
CA GLU A 103 18.01 1.49 -2.92
C GLU A 103 16.82 2.41 -2.67
N GLY A 104 15.62 1.84 -2.58
CA GLY A 104 14.38 2.53 -2.31
C GLY A 104 13.24 1.55 -2.12
N ILE A 105 12.16 2.02 -1.50
CA ILE A 105 10.89 1.30 -1.45
C ILE A 105 9.87 2.21 -2.09
N ARG A 106 8.98 1.68 -2.91
CA ARG A 106 7.85 2.43 -3.46
C ARG A 106 6.57 1.80 -2.93
N ILE A 107 5.73 2.64 -2.35
CA ILE A 107 4.40 2.26 -1.91
C ILE A 107 3.42 3.04 -2.78
N THR A 108 2.59 2.31 -3.50
CA THR A 108 1.48 2.92 -4.26
C THR A 108 0.16 2.40 -3.75
N ARG A 109 -0.87 3.24 -3.79
CA ARG A 109 -2.24 2.81 -3.50
C ARG A 109 -2.92 2.40 -4.80
N GLY A 110 -3.66 1.30 -4.77
CA GLY A 110 -4.37 0.78 -5.93
C GLY A 110 -5.67 0.12 -5.55
N VAL A 111 -6.64 0.13 -6.47
CA VAL A 111 -7.87 -0.65 -6.30
C VAL A 111 -7.55 -2.11 -6.54
N LYS A 112 -7.88 -2.96 -5.57
CA LYS A 112 -7.63 -4.40 -5.58
C LYS A 112 -8.94 -5.16 -5.42
N LEU A 113 -8.91 -6.42 -5.84
CA LEU A 113 -9.96 -7.40 -5.64
C LEU A 113 -9.36 -8.57 -4.84
N SER A 114 -10.03 -9.00 -3.77
CA SER A 114 -9.62 -10.18 -3.02
C SER A 114 -10.81 -11.03 -2.60
N THR A 115 -10.60 -12.34 -2.55
CA THR A 115 -11.51 -13.32 -1.91
C THR A 115 -11.04 -13.69 -0.50
N ARG A 116 -9.78 -13.39 -0.16
CA ARG A 116 -9.18 -13.68 1.15
C ARG A 116 -9.41 -12.50 2.08
N GLN A 117 -10.01 -12.76 3.22
CA GLN A 117 -10.33 -11.76 4.24
C GLN A 117 -9.60 -12.08 5.54
N ALA A 118 -9.19 -11.06 6.28
CA ALA A 118 -8.68 -11.21 7.63
C ALA A 118 -9.29 -10.13 8.55
N GLU A 119 -9.24 -10.36 9.86
CA GLU A 119 -9.70 -9.43 10.87
C GLU A 119 -8.53 -9.00 11.76
N ILE A 120 -8.38 -7.68 11.92
CA ILE A 120 -7.46 -7.05 12.84
C ILE A 120 -8.28 -6.50 14.00
N ALA A 121 -8.06 -7.04 15.20
CA ALA A 121 -8.65 -6.59 16.44
C ALA A 121 -7.57 -6.01 17.37
N ASP A 122 -8.01 -5.17 18.32
CA ASP A 122 -7.14 -4.61 19.38
C ASP A 122 -5.87 -3.95 18.84
N LEU A 123 -6.02 -3.12 17.80
CA LEU A 123 -4.90 -2.38 17.22
C LEU A 123 -4.45 -1.27 18.16
N GLU A 124 -3.24 -1.43 18.68
CA GLU A 124 -2.57 -0.51 19.58
C GLU A 124 -1.24 -0.05 18.97
N SER A 125 -0.87 1.18 19.28
CA SER A 125 0.41 1.75 18.86
C SER A 125 1.04 2.55 19.98
N GLU A 126 2.33 2.33 20.22
CA GLU A 126 3.10 3.00 21.26
C GLU A 126 4.43 3.51 20.71
N MET A 127 4.79 4.73 21.11
CA MET A 127 6.13 5.26 20.88
C MET A 127 6.99 5.00 22.11
N GLU A 128 8.05 4.22 21.94
CA GLU A 128 9.01 3.97 23.00
C GLU A 128 10.21 4.89 22.82
N SER A 129 10.28 5.95 23.62
CA SER A 129 11.46 6.82 23.62
C SER A 129 12.61 6.15 24.37
N ARG A 130 13.70 5.87 23.66
CA ARG A 130 14.92 5.32 24.29
C ARG A 130 15.60 6.36 25.17
N ARG A 131 15.43 7.65 24.86
CA ARG A 131 15.95 8.74 25.67
C ARG A 131 15.34 8.74 27.07
N GLY A 132 14.02 8.63 27.18
CA GLY A 132 13.34 8.56 28.48
C GLY A 132 13.79 7.35 29.31
N LYS A 133 13.97 6.18 28.69
CA LYS A 133 14.49 4.99 29.38
C LYS A 133 15.95 5.15 29.83
N MET A 134 16.79 5.79 29.02
CA MET A 134 18.20 6.02 29.38
C MET A 134 18.33 7.09 30.46
N GLU A 135 17.54 8.15 30.41
CA GLU A 135 17.47 9.18 31.45
C GLU A 135 16.97 8.58 32.78
N ALA A 136 15.93 7.73 32.74
CA ALA A 136 15.46 7.00 33.93
C ALA A 136 16.52 6.03 34.47
N LEU A 137 17.25 5.33 33.60
CA LEU A 137 18.34 4.44 34.00
C LEU A 137 19.50 5.25 34.64
N GLN A 138 19.89 6.38 34.04
CA GLN A 138 20.91 7.27 34.56
C GLN A 138 20.50 7.87 35.91
N ALA A 139 19.24 8.28 36.05
CA ALA A 139 18.71 8.76 37.33
C ALA A 139 18.76 7.65 38.39
N ASN A 140 18.38 6.41 38.06
CA ASN A 140 18.49 5.28 38.98
C ASN A 140 19.94 4.93 39.35
N LEU A 141 20.88 5.03 38.41
CA LEU A 141 22.31 4.85 38.70
C LEU A 141 22.88 5.97 39.57
N ALA A 142 22.44 7.22 39.37
CA ALA A 142 22.82 8.34 40.21
C ALA A 142 22.32 8.14 41.66
N VAL A 143 21.07 7.70 41.82
CA VAL A 143 20.48 7.38 43.13
C VAL A 143 21.24 6.23 43.81
N GLN A 144 21.61 5.17 43.07
CA GLN A 144 22.42 4.08 43.62
C GLN A 144 23.83 4.55 44.03
N GLY A 145 24.45 5.43 43.24
CA GLY A 145 25.73 6.04 43.57
C GLY A 145 25.68 6.87 44.85
N GLU A 146 24.65 7.70 45.02
CA GLU A 146 24.44 8.48 46.24
C GLU A 146 24.21 7.61 47.48
N LEU A 147 23.43 6.52 47.34
CA LEU A 147 23.24 5.54 48.41
C LEU A 147 24.56 4.85 48.83
N GLN A 148 25.42 4.55 47.85
CA GLN A 148 26.72 3.92 48.10
C GLN A 148 27.71 4.90 48.75
N ASP A 149 27.72 6.16 48.31
CA ASP A 149 28.46 7.25 48.95
C ASP A 149 27.98 7.52 50.38
N GLN A 150 26.67 7.44 50.64
CA GLN A 150 26.12 7.60 51.98
C GLN A 150 26.53 6.45 52.91
N MET A 151 26.57 5.22 52.41
CA MET A 151 27.10 4.07 53.17
C MET A 151 28.60 4.23 53.47
N GLN A 152 29.42 4.67 52.51
CA GLN A 152 30.84 4.95 52.78
C GLN A 152 31.05 6.13 53.73
N ARG A 153 30.17 7.14 53.72
CA ARG A 153 30.18 8.25 54.68
C ARG A 153 29.74 7.84 56.08
N GLN A 154 28.88 6.83 56.24
CA GLN A 154 28.59 6.26 57.56
C GLN A 154 29.79 5.48 58.11
N ASP A 155 30.51 4.74 57.27
CA ASP A 155 31.72 4.02 57.68
C ASP A 155 32.89 4.97 58.01
N SER A 156 33.05 6.06 57.25
CA SER A 156 34.07 7.08 57.51
C SER A 156 33.64 8.15 58.53
N GLY A 157 32.34 8.22 58.85
CA GLY A 157 31.75 9.14 59.83
C GLY A 157 32.06 8.80 61.29
N PHE A 158 32.46 7.56 61.58
CA PHE A 158 33.02 7.21 62.88
C PHE A 158 34.45 7.74 63.10
N ALA A 159 35.13 8.25 62.07
CA ALA A 159 36.49 8.78 62.19
C ALA A 159 36.60 10.32 62.20
N ARG A 160 35.48 11.05 62.03
CA ARG A 160 35.50 12.53 61.97
C ARG A 160 34.28 13.15 62.65
N ALA A 161 34.04 12.79 63.90
CA ALA A 161 33.22 13.57 64.82
C ALA A 161 34.11 14.55 65.61
N ASP A 162 34.69 15.53 64.94
CA ASP A 162 35.21 16.76 65.56
C ASP A 162 35.56 17.77 64.46
N TYR A 163 34.56 18.54 64.02
CA TYR A 163 34.67 19.98 63.75
C TYR A 163 33.35 20.48 63.12
N ASN A 164 32.56 21.15 63.96
CA ASN A 164 31.39 21.92 63.54
C ASN A 164 31.83 23.29 62.99
N GLY A 165 31.12 23.80 61.97
CA GLY A 165 31.35 25.14 61.44
C GLY A 165 30.41 25.59 60.33
N VAL A 166 29.11 25.66 60.64
CA VAL A 166 28.07 26.58 60.11
C VAL A 166 28.36 27.36 58.81
N ARG A 167 27.52 27.16 57.77
CA ARG A 167 26.85 28.28 57.04
C ARG A 167 25.72 27.81 56.10
N ARG A 168 24.51 28.35 56.36
CA ARG A 168 23.34 28.41 55.47
C ARG A 168 23.61 29.32 54.26
N GLN A 169 23.09 29.00 53.07
CA GLN A 169 22.38 29.99 52.24
C GLN A 169 21.49 29.34 51.16
N ASP A 170 20.37 30.02 50.91
CA ASP A 170 19.21 29.70 50.08
C ASP A 170 19.44 29.71 48.55
N ASN A 171 18.56 28.99 47.83
CA ASN A 171 17.80 29.37 46.60
C ASN A 171 17.22 28.07 46.00
N GLY A 172 15.96 27.92 45.58
CA GLY A 172 14.98 28.84 45.01
C GLY A 172 14.48 28.19 43.71
N ALA A 173 13.24 27.69 43.72
CA ALA A 173 12.62 26.91 42.63
C ALA A 173 11.99 27.78 41.53
N SER A 174 11.86 27.26 40.31
CA SER A 174 10.67 27.51 39.47
C SER A 174 10.51 26.51 38.33
N THR A 175 9.34 25.87 38.33
CA THR A 175 8.67 25.09 37.28
C THR A 175 8.05 26.00 36.21
N GLY A 176 7.85 25.48 34.99
CA GLY A 176 7.06 26.13 33.93
C GLY A 176 6.61 25.16 32.85
N SER A 177 5.30 25.11 32.60
CA SER A 177 4.57 24.09 31.87
C SER A 177 3.85 24.63 30.62
N ALA A 178 3.61 23.73 29.66
CA ALA A 178 2.42 23.56 28.81
C ALA A 178 2.14 24.52 27.62
N GLN A 179 1.94 23.91 26.43
CA GLN A 179 0.63 23.66 25.78
C GLN A 179 0.54 23.99 24.27
N SER A 180 -0.19 23.09 23.60
CA SER A 180 -0.47 22.86 22.18
C SER A 180 -1.27 23.93 21.42
N SER A 181 -1.19 23.89 20.08
CA SER A 181 -2.34 24.16 19.22
C SER A 181 -2.25 23.43 17.87
N TYR A 182 -3.30 22.63 17.59
CA TYR A 182 -3.60 21.97 16.32
C TYR A 182 -4.23 22.95 15.32
N THR A 183 -3.95 22.77 14.03
CA THR A 183 -4.93 23.08 12.97
C THR A 183 -4.74 22.15 11.77
N ALA A 184 -5.86 21.60 11.29
CA ALA A 184 -5.97 20.64 10.21
C ALA A 184 -5.98 21.29 8.82
N GLN A 185 -5.45 20.61 7.80
CA GLN A 185 -5.91 20.71 6.41
C GLN A 185 -5.41 19.51 5.58
N VAL A 186 -6.33 18.87 4.85
CA VAL A 186 -6.14 17.80 3.85
C VAL A 186 -6.53 18.42 2.50
N PRO A 187 -5.73 18.35 1.42
CA PRO A 187 -5.93 17.28 0.41
C PRO A 187 -4.71 16.89 -0.45
N GLN A 188 -4.61 15.60 -0.82
CA GLN A 188 -4.47 15.08 -2.21
C GLN A 188 -3.89 13.65 -2.24
N ILE A 189 -4.69 12.71 -2.75
CA ILE A 189 -4.32 11.31 -3.00
C ILE A 189 -3.87 11.21 -4.46
N ASN A 190 -2.56 11.34 -4.72
CA ASN A 190 -1.82 10.73 -5.85
C ASN A 190 -0.34 11.18 -5.83
N GLN A 191 0.39 10.81 -4.79
CA GLN A 191 1.86 10.87 -4.81
C GLN A 191 2.38 9.47 -4.52
N GLY A 192 2.98 8.84 -5.53
CA GLY A 192 3.84 7.69 -5.28
C GLY A 192 5.03 8.19 -4.47
N MET A 193 5.04 7.87 -3.17
CA MET A 193 6.15 8.22 -2.30
C MET A 193 7.30 7.24 -2.61
N SER A 194 8.39 7.78 -3.15
CA SER A 194 9.66 7.08 -3.35
C SER A 194 10.69 7.71 -2.44
N ALA A 195 10.86 7.16 -1.24
CA ALA A 195 11.91 7.48 -0.30
C ALA A 195 12.76 6.22 -0.01
N SER A 196 14.06 6.43 0.12
CA SER A 196 15.01 5.37 0.45
C SER A 196 15.23 5.31 1.96
N ASN A 197 14.92 4.17 2.58
CA ASN A 197 15.24 3.90 4.00
C ASN A 197 16.74 4.16 4.29
N VAL A 198 17.62 3.84 3.32
CA VAL A 198 19.08 3.98 3.45
C VAL A 198 19.51 5.44 3.55
N LEU A 199 18.91 6.33 2.74
CA LEU A 199 19.25 7.75 2.77
C LEU A 199 18.80 8.40 4.08
N LEU A 200 17.62 8.02 4.56
CA LEU A 200 17.10 8.46 5.84
C LEU A 200 17.98 7.97 7.01
N ASP A 201 18.36 6.69 7.02
CA ASP A 201 19.25 6.12 8.05
C ASP A 201 20.61 6.84 8.10
N ARG A 202 21.19 7.19 6.94
CA ARG A 202 22.44 7.97 6.87
C ARG A 202 22.27 9.38 7.42
N GLN A 203 21.17 10.06 7.12
CA GLN A 203 20.89 11.38 7.68
C GLN A 203 20.67 11.31 9.20
N ILE A 204 20.04 10.25 9.71
CA ILE A 204 19.78 10.07 11.13
C ILE A 204 21.05 9.75 11.91
N ALA A 205 21.93 8.92 11.35
CA ALA A 205 23.24 8.65 11.93
C ALA A 205 24.10 9.91 12.12
N GLN A 206 23.94 10.91 11.24
CA GLN A 206 24.63 12.21 11.35
C GLN A 206 24.06 13.12 12.45
N ILE A 207 22.85 12.87 12.94
CA ILE A 207 22.18 13.70 13.96
C ILE A 207 22.53 13.26 15.40
N GLY A 208 23.20 12.12 15.58
CA GLY A 208 23.77 11.72 16.88
C GLY A 208 22.76 11.40 17.99
N GLY A 209 21.47 11.20 17.65
CA GLY A 209 20.42 10.86 18.62
C GLY A 209 20.25 9.36 18.83
N VAL A 210 19.85 8.95 20.03
CA VAL A 210 19.39 7.57 20.30
C VAL A 210 18.09 7.37 19.53
N ALA A 211 18.08 6.45 18.55
CA ALA A 211 16.91 6.22 17.71
C ALA A 211 15.72 5.73 18.55
N ASP A 212 14.59 6.41 18.41
CA ASP A 212 13.34 5.99 19.04
C ASP A 212 12.71 4.81 18.28
N THR A 213 11.84 4.08 18.99
CA THR A 213 11.14 2.92 18.45
C THR A 213 9.64 3.20 18.41
N TYR A 214 8.97 2.78 17.35
CA TYR A 214 7.52 2.76 17.23
C TYR A 214 7.03 1.31 17.19
N ASN A 215 6.17 0.95 18.13
CA ASN A 215 5.63 -0.40 18.28
C ASN A 215 4.15 -0.38 17.90
N VAL A 216 3.72 -1.41 17.16
CA VAL A 216 2.32 -1.63 16.79
C VAL A 216 1.95 -3.07 17.13
N SER A 217 0.88 -3.27 17.89
CA SER A 217 0.39 -4.59 18.28
C SER A 217 -1.09 -4.76 17.96
N PHE A 218 -1.49 -5.98 17.62
CA PHE A 218 -2.87 -6.33 17.30
C PHE A 218 -3.09 -7.84 17.30
N ASN A 219 -4.35 -8.26 17.29
CA ASN A 219 -4.76 -9.65 17.09
C ASN A 219 -5.22 -9.85 15.64
N LEU A 220 -4.72 -10.90 14.98
CA LEU A 220 -5.03 -11.22 13.59
C LEU A 220 -5.68 -12.60 13.47
N SER A 221 -6.81 -12.68 12.76
CA SER A 221 -7.47 -13.94 12.41
C SER A 221 -7.98 -13.92 10.97
N SER A 222 -8.35 -15.09 10.44
CA SER A 222 -8.92 -15.23 9.10
C SER A 222 -9.96 -16.35 9.07
N PRO A 223 -11.18 -16.12 8.53
CA PRO A 223 -12.20 -17.17 8.40
C PRO A 223 -11.76 -18.30 7.46
N THR A 224 -10.99 -17.97 6.42
CA THR A 224 -10.39 -18.94 5.49
C THR A 224 -8.89 -19.03 5.75
N PRO A 225 -8.30 -20.22 5.94
CA PRO A 225 -6.87 -20.34 6.21
C PRO A 225 -6.00 -19.69 5.13
N ILE A 226 -5.03 -18.88 5.56
CA ILE A 226 -3.99 -18.28 4.73
C ILE A 226 -2.69 -19.00 5.09
N GLU A 227 -2.14 -19.82 4.18
CA GLU A 227 -1.03 -20.73 4.51
C GLU A 227 0.30 -20.00 4.75
N SER A 228 0.55 -18.90 4.01
CA SER A 228 1.75 -18.08 4.15
C SER A 228 1.38 -16.61 4.07
N GLY A 229 1.20 -16.00 5.24
CA GLY A 229 0.97 -14.57 5.39
C GLY A 229 2.21 -13.82 5.87
N TYR A 230 2.29 -12.55 5.52
CA TYR A 230 3.18 -11.57 6.14
C TYR A 230 2.44 -10.25 6.34
N VAL A 231 2.94 -9.42 7.25
CA VAL A 231 2.40 -8.09 7.52
C VAL A 231 3.41 -7.04 7.12
N VAL A 232 2.91 -5.92 6.59
CA VAL A 232 3.66 -4.71 6.28
C VAL A 232 3.10 -3.58 7.14
N LEU A 233 3.97 -2.95 7.94
CA LEU A 233 3.68 -1.71 8.64
C LEU A 233 4.33 -0.56 7.86
N VAL A 234 3.53 0.41 7.45
CA VAL A 234 3.99 1.69 6.89
C VAL A 234 3.67 2.76 7.91
N THR A 235 4.67 3.53 8.32
CA THR A 235 4.50 4.62 9.28
C THR A 235 4.93 5.92 8.65
N ASP A 236 3.99 6.84 8.50
CA ASP A 236 4.20 8.20 8.02
C ASP A 236 4.55 9.09 9.22
N PHE A 237 5.64 9.83 9.12
CA PHE A 237 6.14 10.66 10.22
C PHE A 237 6.78 11.94 9.69
N VAL A 238 6.87 12.94 10.56
CA VAL A 238 7.60 14.20 10.31
C VAL A 238 8.67 14.40 11.40
N VAL A 239 9.61 15.30 11.15
CA VAL A 239 10.62 15.70 12.15
C VAL A 239 10.46 17.18 12.46
N PRO A 240 9.65 17.54 13.48
CA PRO A 240 9.37 18.92 13.83
C PRO A 240 10.65 19.74 14.02
N GLY A 241 10.68 20.95 13.47
CA GLY A 241 11.83 21.86 13.58
C GLY A 241 13.03 21.52 12.69
N LYS A 242 12.94 20.46 11.87
CA LYS A 242 13.99 20.13 10.89
C LYS A 242 13.46 20.14 9.45
N ASP A 243 12.53 19.24 9.17
CA ASP A 243 11.88 19.08 7.86
C ASP A 243 10.41 18.75 8.11
N GLU A 244 9.53 19.61 7.62
CA GLU A 244 8.07 19.42 7.72
C GLU A 244 7.55 18.45 6.64
N ALA A 245 8.42 17.94 5.76
CA ALA A 245 8.07 16.89 4.83
C ALA A 245 7.65 15.60 5.56
N VAL A 246 6.64 14.94 5.00
CA VAL A 246 6.23 13.61 5.46
C VAL A 246 7.21 12.59 4.90
N HIS A 247 7.89 11.90 5.81
CA HIS A 247 8.70 10.73 5.53
C HIS A 247 7.89 9.47 5.87
N TYR A 248 8.34 8.32 5.39
CA TYR A 248 7.76 7.05 5.80
C TYR A 248 8.85 6.02 6.11
N ARG A 249 8.49 5.05 6.95
CA ARG A 249 9.28 3.84 7.21
C ARG A 249 8.43 2.61 7.01
N VAL A 250 9.07 1.55 6.51
CA VAL A 250 8.44 0.26 6.25
C VAL A 250 9.09 -0.80 7.12
N ALA A 251 8.26 -1.61 7.79
CA ALA A 251 8.69 -2.84 8.42
C ALA A 251 7.84 -4.01 7.97
N THR A 252 8.44 -5.20 7.96
CA THR A 252 7.75 -6.42 7.59
C THR A 252 8.01 -7.54 8.58
N ARG A 253 7.02 -8.40 8.78
CA ARG A 253 7.12 -9.58 9.64
C ARG A 253 6.39 -10.75 8.99
N SER A 254 7.04 -11.92 8.97
CA SER A 254 6.37 -13.15 8.55
C SER A 254 5.36 -13.58 9.61
N LEU A 255 4.18 -13.97 9.17
CA LEU A 255 3.09 -14.43 10.03
C LEU A 255 2.94 -15.96 9.98
N GLY A 256 3.42 -16.60 8.91
CA GLY A 256 3.15 -18.02 8.63
C GLY A 256 1.68 -18.25 8.36
N ARG A 257 1.14 -19.39 8.81
CA ARG A 257 -0.28 -19.71 8.67
C ARG A 257 -1.14 -18.81 9.58
N ILE A 258 -2.21 -18.26 9.00
CA ILE A 258 -3.25 -17.48 9.69
C ILE A 258 -4.56 -18.25 9.51
N ASP A 259 -5.29 -18.48 10.60
CA ASP A 259 -6.57 -19.17 10.57
C ASP A 259 -7.59 -18.49 11.52
N VAL A 260 -8.67 -19.18 11.84
CA VAL A 260 -9.77 -18.65 12.65
C VAL A 260 -9.34 -18.29 14.07
N LYS A 261 -8.22 -18.84 14.58
CA LYS A 261 -7.73 -18.55 15.92
C LYS A 261 -6.90 -17.26 15.87
N PRO A 262 -7.30 -16.21 16.62
CA PRO A 262 -6.53 -14.97 16.66
C PRO A 262 -5.10 -15.20 17.13
N LYS A 263 -4.16 -14.59 16.41
CA LYS A 263 -2.73 -14.58 16.72
C LYS A 263 -2.31 -13.16 17.08
N HIS A 264 -1.71 -13.00 18.25
CA HIS A 264 -1.17 -11.71 18.67
C HIS A 264 0.12 -11.40 17.89
N ILE A 265 0.15 -10.24 17.24
CA ILE A 265 1.25 -9.75 16.42
C ILE A 265 1.78 -8.47 17.03
N THR A 266 3.10 -8.33 17.02
CA THR A 266 3.80 -7.09 17.41
C THR A 266 4.81 -6.75 16.33
N LEU A 267 4.77 -5.53 15.81
CA LEU A 267 5.77 -4.98 14.92
C LEU A 267 6.51 -3.87 15.64
N SER A 268 7.83 -3.85 15.48
CA SER A 268 8.69 -2.82 16.05
C SER A 268 9.49 -2.19 14.92
N GLN A 269 9.32 -0.89 14.75
CA GLN A 269 10.09 -0.08 13.83
C GLN A 269 11.07 0.77 14.63
N SER A 270 12.35 0.65 14.32
CA SER A 270 13.41 1.45 14.95
C SER A 270 14.09 2.32 13.90
N GLY A 271 14.94 3.23 14.36
CA GLY A 271 15.67 4.14 13.48
C GLY A 271 14.92 5.44 13.22
N PHE A 272 13.87 5.76 13.98
CA PHE A 272 13.27 7.09 13.88
C PHE A 272 14.23 8.15 14.44
N PRO A 273 14.28 9.35 13.83
CA PRO A 273 15.04 10.46 14.38
C PRO A 273 14.44 10.88 15.73
N ALA A 274 15.29 11.37 16.63
CA ALA A 274 14.82 11.89 17.92
C ALA A 274 13.79 13.01 17.71
N GLY A 275 12.67 12.94 18.45
CA GLY A 275 11.61 13.93 18.38
C GLY A 275 10.69 13.81 17.16
N PHE A 276 10.73 12.71 16.42
CA PHE A 276 9.77 12.45 15.34
C PHE A 276 8.32 12.43 15.86
N GLU A 277 7.39 12.75 14.97
CA GLU A 277 5.95 12.65 15.24
C GLU A 277 5.29 11.76 14.19
N VAL A 278 4.62 10.69 14.63
CA VAL A 278 3.82 9.83 13.75
C VAL A 278 2.56 10.56 13.33
N LYS A 279 2.34 10.70 12.02
CA LYS A 279 1.14 11.31 11.44
C LYS A 279 0.10 10.27 11.08
N ALA A 280 0.53 9.14 10.56
CA ALA A 280 -0.34 8.02 10.22
C ALA A 280 0.46 6.72 10.25
N HIS A 281 -0.25 5.60 10.40
CA HIS A 281 0.33 4.30 10.12
C HIS A 281 -0.70 3.43 9.39
N HIS A 282 -0.21 2.46 8.63
CA HIS A 282 -1.02 1.51 7.89
C HIS A 282 -0.49 0.10 8.09
N VAL A 283 -1.40 -0.82 8.43
CA VAL A 283 -1.12 -2.24 8.60
C VAL A 283 -1.75 -2.99 7.44
N GLY A 284 -0.91 -3.44 6.50
CA GLY A 284 -1.34 -4.29 5.39
C GLY A 284 -0.98 -5.75 5.67
N VAL A 285 -1.92 -6.67 5.42
CA VAL A 285 -1.68 -8.12 5.49
C VAL A 285 -1.56 -8.65 4.07
N PHE A 286 -0.57 -9.49 3.81
CA PHE A 286 -0.25 -9.97 2.48
C PHE A 286 -0.06 -11.47 2.47
N SER A 287 -0.31 -12.10 1.33
CA SER A 287 -0.01 -13.48 1.02
C SER A 287 0.32 -13.59 -0.45
N GLU A 288 1.46 -14.22 -0.79
CA GLU A 288 1.89 -14.44 -2.18
C GLU A 288 1.96 -13.13 -3.00
N GLY A 289 2.42 -12.04 -2.36
CA GLY A 289 2.54 -10.70 -2.97
C GLY A 289 1.22 -9.96 -3.13
N GLN A 290 0.09 -10.59 -2.79
CA GLN A 290 -1.23 -9.99 -2.85
C GLN A 290 -1.69 -9.59 -1.46
N GLU A 291 -2.32 -8.42 -1.37
CA GLU A 291 -2.86 -7.95 -0.10
C GLU A 291 -4.19 -8.64 0.19
N VAL A 292 -4.30 -9.11 1.42
CA VAL A 292 -5.50 -9.70 2.02
C VAL A 292 -6.35 -8.56 2.53
N VAL A 293 -7.65 -8.55 2.19
CA VAL A 293 -8.53 -7.48 2.65
C VAL A 293 -8.77 -7.63 4.15
N THR A 294 -8.69 -6.54 4.90
CA THR A 294 -8.96 -6.54 6.34
C THR A 294 -10.16 -5.67 6.67
N ASN A 295 -10.66 -5.74 7.91
CA ASN A 295 -11.64 -4.79 8.43
C ASN A 295 -11.14 -3.33 8.42
N LEU A 296 -9.82 -3.11 8.35
CA LEU A 296 -9.18 -1.79 8.29
C LEU A 296 -8.86 -1.32 6.86
N SER A 297 -9.12 -2.13 5.83
CA SER A 297 -8.89 -1.71 4.45
C SER A 297 -9.81 -0.57 4.03
N ASP A 298 -9.28 0.38 3.26
CA ASP A 298 -10.04 1.54 2.79
C ASP A 298 -11.05 1.16 1.69
N LYS A 299 -12.24 1.79 1.73
CA LYS A 299 -13.27 1.72 0.67
C LYS A 299 -13.66 0.29 0.25
N ARG A 300 -13.91 -0.58 1.22
CA ARG A 300 -14.35 -1.97 0.99
C ARG A 300 -15.75 -2.00 0.37
N VAL A 301 -15.88 -2.68 -0.77
CA VAL A 301 -17.15 -2.92 -1.45
C VAL A 301 -17.29 -4.42 -1.74
N PRO A 302 -18.22 -5.12 -1.08
CA PRO A 302 -18.48 -6.53 -1.36
C PRO A 302 -19.19 -6.67 -2.70
N LEU A 303 -18.70 -7.57 -3.54
CA LEU A 303 -19.15 -7.84 -4.90
C LEU A 303 -19.62 -9.29 -5.06
N SER A 304 -20.61 -9.49 -5.91
CA SER A 304 -20.93 -10.81 -6.43
C SER A 304 -19.81 -11.28 -7.37
N ARG A 305 -19.77 -12.59 -7.69
CA ARG A 305 -18.83 -13.12 -8.69
C ARG A 305 -18.92 -12.37 -10.03
N LYS A 306 -20.15 -12.16 -10.52
CA LYS A 306 -20.41 -11.45 -11.79
C LYS A 306 -19.91 -10.01 -11.77
N ASP A 307 -20.14 -9.29 -10.67
CA ASP A 307 -19.65 -7.91 -10.53
C ASP A 307 -18.12 -7.86 -10.44
N ALA A 308 -17.50 -8.85 -9.80
CA ALA A 308 -16.05 -8.97 -9.72
C ALA A 308 -15.42 -9.29 -11.10
N GLU A 309 -16.03 -10.17 -11.89
CA GLU A 309 -15.65 -10.44 -13.29
C GLU A 309 -15.75 -9.16 -14.14
N GLN A 310 -16.85 -8.41 -14.02
CA GLN A 310 -17.04 -7.12 -14.69
C GLN A 310 -15.98 -6.09 -14.28
N PHE A 311 -15.66 -6.01 -12.99
CA PHE A 311 -14.62 -5.13 -12.46
C PHE A 311 -13.25 -5.46 -13.06
N LEU A 312 -12.87 -6.74 -13.09
CA LEU A 312 -11.61 -7.19 -13.69
C LEU A 312 -11.57 -6.92 -15.20
N LEU A 313 -12.67 -7.15 -15.91
CA LEU A 313 -12.78 -6.83 -17.33
C LEU A 313 -12.54 -5.33 -17.59
N MET A 314 -13.15 -4.45 -16.79
CA MET A 314 -12.94 -3.00 -16.91
C MET A 314 -11.47 -2.63 -16.70
N GLN A 315 -10.84 -3.18 -15.64
CA GLN A 315 -9.41 -2.96 -15.39
C GLN A 315 -8.53 -3.46 -16.54
N TYR A 316 -8.87 -4.62 -17.11
CA TYR A 316 -8.17 -5.20 -18.25
C TYR A 316 -8.27 -4.32 -19.50
N VAL A 317 -9.45 -3.78 -19.82
CA VAL A 317 -9.65 -2.88 -20.96
C VAL A 317 -8.90 -1.57 -20.76
N ILE A 318 -8.95 -0.97 -19.55
CA ILE A 318 -8.23 0.27 -19.23
C ILE A 318 -6.71 0.06 -19.36
N ALA A 319 -6.19 -1.08 -18.91
CA ALA A 319 -4.76 -1.37 -18.97
C ALA A 319 -4.23 -1.62 -20.40
N HIS A 320 -5.11 -1.87 -21.37
CA HIS A 320 -4.76 -2.26 -22.74
C HIS A 320 -5.49 -1.42 -23.79
N GLN A 321 -5.68 -0.13 -23.50
CA GLN A 321 -6.34 0.80 -24.42
C GLN A 321 -5.59 0.86 -25.76
N GLY A 322 -6.34 0.71 -26.86
CA GLY A 322 -5.80 0.75 -28.21
C GLY A 322 -5.06 -0.52 -28.65
N GLU A 323 -4.85 -1.50 -27.77
CA GLU A 323 -4.12 -2.73 -28.10
C GLU A 323 -5.02 -3.81 -28.73
N THR A 324 -4.44 -4.63 -29.61
CA THR A 324 -5.08 -5.86 -30.09
C THR A 324 -4.47 -7.05 -29.37
N ARG A 325 -5.30 -7.85 -28.68
CA ARG A 325 -4.88 -8.98 -27.85
C ARG A 325 -5.77 -10.18 -28.07
N VAL A 326 -5.20 -11.37 -27.95
CA VAL A 326 -5.98 -12.62 -27.89
C VAL A 326 -6.62 -12.79 -26.52
N ALA A 327 -7.70 -13.57 -26.46
CA ALA A 327 -8.32 -13.93 -25.20
C ALA A 327 -7.34 -14.68 -24.29
N LYS A 328 -7.46 -14.48 -22.98
CA LYS A 328 -6.51 -15.03 -22.00
C LYS A 328 -7.22 -15.48 -20.73
N ALA A 329 -6.84 -16.64 -20.21
CA ALA A 329 -7.29 -17.09 -18.90
C ALA A 329 -6.74 -16.18 -17.78
N TYR A 330 -7.55 -15.94 -16.77
CA TYR A 330 -7.13 -15.36 -15.51
C TYR A 330 -7.77 -16.14 -14.34
N PRO A 331 -6.98 -16.50 -13.32
CA PRO A 331 -7.53 -17.15 -12.14
C PRO A 331 -8.18 -16.10 -11.24
N MET A 332 -9.48 -16.23 -10.96
CA MET A 332 -10.15 -15.46 -9.90
C MET A 332 -9.87 -16.02 -8.51
N LEU A 333 -9.54 -17.32 -8.44
CA LEU A 333 -9.17 -18.00 -7.22
C LEU A 333 -7.65 -17.95 -7.03
N PRO A 334 -7.17 -17.85 -5.78
CA PRO A 334 -5.75 -18.03 -5.50
C PRO A 334 -5.24 -19.41 -5.94
N GLN A 335 -3.98 -19.50 -6.36
CA GLN A 335 -3.38 -20.73 -6.91
C GLN A 335 -3.55 -21.98 -6.03
N PRO A 336 -3.33 -21.93 -4.70
CA PRO A 336 -3.54 -23.09 -3.84
C PRO A 336 -4.98 -23.61 -3.86
N GLU A 337 -5.97 -22.74 -4.03
CA GLU A 337 -7.38 -23.12 -4.10
C GLU A 337 -7.74 -23.66 -5.48
N LEU A 338 -7.17 -23.07 -6.54
CA LEU A 338 -7.33 -23.57 -7.91
C LEU A 338 -6.81 -25.01 -8.04
N ARG A 339 -5.62 -25.30 -7.50
CA ARG A 339 -5.03 -26.65 -7.47
C ARG A 339 -5.86 -27.69 -6.70
N LYS A 340 -6.62 -27.26 -5.69
CA LYS A 340 -7.54 -28.16 -4.96
C LYS A 340 -8.79 -28.52 -5.78
N ARG A 341 -9.16 -27.68 -6.76
CA ARG A 341 -10.36 -27.85 -7.58
C ARG A 341 -10.09 -28.43 -8.96
N VAL A 342 -8.84 -28.35 -9.43
CA VAL A 342 -8.43 -28.78 -10.75
C VAL A 342 -7.39 -29.89 -10.62
N ASP A 343 -7.76 -31.11 -10.98
CA ASP A 343 -6.84 -32.23 -11.10
C ASP A 343 -6.20 -32.21 -12.51
N PRO A 344 -4.89 -31.91 -12.64
CA PRO A 344 -4.25 -31.85 -13.94
C PRO A 344 -4.25 -33.18 -14.70
N SER A 345 -4.40 -34.32 -14.02
CA SER A 345 -4.47 -35.63 -14.69
C SER A 345 -5.78 -35.83 -15.46
N GLN A 346 -6.80 -35.05 -15.15
CA GLN A 346 -8.13 -35.09 -15.79
C GLN A 346 -8.25 -34.11 -16.97
N LEU A 347 -7.22 -33.30 -17.23
CA LEU A 347 -7.22 -32.31 -18.30
C LEU A 347 -6.19 -32.67 -19.38
N PRO A 348 -6.48 -32.37 -20.66
CA PRO A 348 -5.45 -32.43 -21.68
C PRO A 348 -4.37 -31.36 -21.40
N PRO A 349 -3.13 -31.53 -21.89
CA PRO A 349 -2.04 -30.57 -21.62
C PRO A 349 -2.36 -29.13 -22.06
N VAL A 350 -3.19 -28.99 -23.09
CA VAL A 350 -3.66 -27.71 -23.62
C VAL A 350 -5.18 -27.77 -23.81
N VAL A 351 -5.87 -26.75 -23.32
CA VAL A 351 -7.30 -26.54 -23.53
C VAL A 351 -7.49 -25.26 -24.35
N TYR A 352 -8.38 -25.30 -25.34
CA TYR A 352 -8.80 -24.13 -26.11
C TYR A 352 -10.18 -23.70 -25.64
N VAL A 353 -10.37 -22.40 -25.41
CA VAL A 353 -11.61 -21.88 -24.83
C VAL A 353 -12.13 -20.75 -25.69
N ASP A 354 -13.34 -20.90 -26.21
CA ASP A 354 -14.03 -19.81 -26.88
C ASP A 354 -14.73 -18.94 -25.86
N VAL A 355 -14.54 -17.63 -25.99
CA VAL A 355 -15.10 -16.62 -25.09
C VAL A 355 -15.77 -15.52 -25.90
N ASP A 356 -16.87 -15.00 -25.37
CA ASP A 356 -17.52 -13.82 -25.94
C ASP A 356 -16.79 -12.53 -25.56
N LYS A 357 -17.37 -11.38 -25.93
CA LYS A 357 -16.80 -10.05 -25.66
C LYS A 357 -16.89 -9.64 -24.18
N GLU A 358 -17.72 -10.30 -23.38
CA GLU A 358 -17.81 -10.15 -21.93
C GLU A 358 -16.83 -11.08 -21.19
N GLY A 359 -16.17 -12.00 -21.90
CA GLY A 359 -15.31 -13.02 -21.32
C GLY A 359 -16.07 -14.26 -20.81
N ALA A 360 -17.37 -14.36 -21.11
CA ALA A 360 -18.14 -15.56 -20.78
C ALA A 360 -17.76 -16.71 -21.73
N VAL A 361 -17.67 -17.92 -21.19
CA VAL A 361 -17.23 -19.08 -21.94
C VAL A 361 -18.35 -19.62 -22.81
N LEU A 362 -18.07 -19.78 -24.10
CA LEU A 362 -18.95 -20.38 -25.11
C LEU A 362 -18.68 -21.89 -25.27
N GLY A 363 -17.45 -22.34 -24.99
CA GLY A 363 -17.10 -23.75 -25.02
C GLY A 363 -15.64 -24.03 -24.68
N TYR A 364 -15.38 -25.25 -24.21
CA TYR A 364 -14.04 -25.77 -23.92
C TYR A 364 -13.71 -26.90 -24.90
N PHE A 365 -12.49 -26.92 -25.42
CA PHE A 365 -12.09 -27.84 -26.48
C PHE A 365 -10.70 -28.42 -26.23
N GLY A 366 -10.51 -29.70 -26.56
CA GLY A 366 -9.21 -30.39 -26.50
C GLY A 366 -8.33 -30.15 -27.72
N ASP A 367 -8.87 -29.52 -28.77
CA ASP A 367 -8.16 -29.28 -30.02
C ASP A 367 -8.32 -27.83 -30.50
N LYS A 368 -7.34 -27.36 -31.28
CA LYS A 368 -7.29 -25.98 -31.76
C LYS A 368 -8.42 -25.61 -32.71
N THR A 369 -9.06 -26.59 -33.36
CA THR A 369 -10.14 -26.35 -34.33
C THR A 369 -11.50 -26.19 -33.65
N GLY A 370 -11.65 -26.65 -32.40
CA GLY A 370 -12.90 -26.57 -31.64
C GLY A 370 -13.90 -27.66 -32.01
N LYS A 371 -13.44 -28.81 -32.51
CA LYS A 371 -14.31 -29.93 -32.90
C LYS A 371 -14.47 -30.95 -31.78
N GLN A 372 -13.47 -31.07 -30.91
CA GLN A 372 -13.42 -31.98 -29.78
C GLN A 372 -13.74 -31.20 -28.51
N LYS A 373 -15.03 -31.06 -28.22
CA LYS A 373 -15.50 -30.42 -26.98
C LYS A 373 -15.03 -31.23 -25.75
N LEU A 374 -14.57 -30.55 -24.71
CA LEU A 374 -14.37 -31.20 -23.41
C LEU A 374 -15.72 -31.55 -22.80
N THR A 375 -15.77 -32.69 -22.12
CA THR A 375 -16.99 -33.18 -21.46
C THR A 375 -16.64 -33.77 -20.09
N GLY A 376 -17.63 -33.84 -19.20
CA GLY A 376 -17.48 -34.49 -17.90
C GLY A 376 -16.53 -33.73 -16.98
N GLN A 377 -15.64 -34.44 -16.27
CA GLN A 377 -14.77 -33.85 -15.25
C GLN A 377 -13.83 -32.78 -15.80
N ALA A 378 -13.33 -32.94 -17.03
CA ALA A 378 -12.48 -31.96 -17.69
C ALA A 378 -13.20 -30.61 -17.92
N GLU A 379 -14.47 -30.66 -18.31
CA GLU A 379 -15.30 -29.44 -18.48
C GLU A 379 -15.56 -28.78 -17.12
N THR A 380 -15.98 -29.56 -16.12
CA THR A 380 -16.21 -29.07 -14.74
C THR A 380 -14.96 -28.43 -14.14
N ALA A 381 -13.79 -29.03 -14.34
CA ALA A 381 -12.52 -28.49 -13.86
C ALA A 381 -12.17 -27.13 -14.49
N MET A 382 -12.60 -26.87 -15.72
CA MET A 382 -12.36 -25.59 -16.39
C MET A 382 -13.38 -24.49 -16.03
N GLN A 383 -14.52 -24.82 -15.41
CA GLN A 383 -15.55 -23.85 -15.02
C GLN A 383 -15.12 -22.91 -13.86
N VAL A 384 -14.07 -23.27 -13.13
CA VAL A 384 -13.49 -22.40 -12.09
C VAL A 384 -12.51 -21.37 -12.66
N VAL A 385 -12.13 -21.49 -13.93
CA VAL A 385 -11.23 -20.57 -14.62
C VAL A 385 -12.05 -19.48 -15.29
N SER A 386 -11.63 -18.23 -15.15
CA SER A 386 -12.26 -17.07 -15.79
C SER A 386 -11.39 -16.56 -16.93
N PHE A 387 -11.96 -15.78 -17.84
CA PHE A 387 -11.29 -15.40 -19.07
C PHE A 387 -11.50 -13.94 -19.41
N TYR A 388 -10.42 -13.27 -19.81
CA TYR A 388 -10.52 -11.99 -20.47
C TYR A 388 -10.87 -12.24 -21.94
N PRO A 389 -11.76 -11.43 -22.52
CA PRO A 389 -12.07 -11.48 -23.95
C PRO A 389 -10.83 -11.11 -24.78
N ALA A 390 -10.90 -11.35 -26.08
CA ALA A 390 -9.94 -10.76 -26.99
C ALA A 390 -10.20 -9.24 -27.08
N LEU A 391 -9.16 -8.49 -27.44
CA LEU A 391 -9.27 -7.05 -27.71
C LEU A 391 -8.92 -6.79 -29.17
N GLU A 392 -9.70 -5.94 -29.83
CA GLU A 392 -9.37 -5.34 -31.11
C GLU A 392 -9.30 -3.82 -30.93
N LYS A 393 -8.08 -3.25 -31.03
CA LYS A 393 -7.84 -1.82 -30.79
C LYS A 393 -8.42 -1.33 -29.45
N GLY A 394 -8.30 -2.15 -28.41
CA GLY A 394 -8.80 -1.89 -27.06
C GLY A 394 -10.29 -2.19 -26.85
N ALA A 395 -11.05 -2.54 -27.89
CA ALA A 395 -12.45 -2.93 -27.76
C ALA A 395 -12.58 -4.43 -27.51
N PRO A 396 -13.34 -4.88 -26.49
CA PRO A 396 -13.62 -6.29 -26.28
C PRO A 396 -14.36 -6.93 -27.45
N VAL A 397 -13.86 -8.07 -27.91
CA VAL A 397 -14.47 -8.90 -28.96
C VAL A 397 -14.39 -10.38 -28.57
N ALA A 398 -15.22 -11.21 -29.20
CA ALA A 398 -15.14 -12.65 -29.03
C ALA A 398 -13.77 -13.18 -29.50
N GLY A 399 -13.27 -14.21 -28.84
CA GLY A 399 -11.96 -14.77 -29.16
C GLY A 399 -11.74 -16.16 -28.60
N ARG A 400 -10.57 -16.73 -28.88
CA ARG A 400 -10.15 -18.04 -28.39
C ARG A 400 -8.92 -17.90 -27.51
N ALA A 401 -9.02 -18.38 -26.27
CA ALA A 401 -7.91 -18.49 -25.35
C ALA A 401 -7.24 -19.86 -25.49
N THR A 402 -5.91 -19.90 -25.37
CA THR A 402 -5.13 -21.13 -25.25
C THR A 402 -4.66 -21.25 -23.80
N VAL A 403 -5.06 -22.32 -23.13
CA VAL A 403 -4.71 -22.59 -21.73
C VAL A 403 -3.76 -23.78 -21.67
N VAL A 404 -2.52 -23.53 -21.27
CA VAL A 404 -1.56 -24.59 -20.93
C VAL A 404 -1.80 -24.97 -19.47
N VAL A 405 -2.28 -26.19 -19.22
CA VAL A 405 -2.73 -26.61 -17.87
C VAL A 405 -1.59 -26.55 -16.86
N ALA A 406 -0.37 -26.89 -17.28
CA ALA A 406 0.82 -26.80 -16.44
C ALA A 406 1.14 -25.34 -16.04
N GLU A 407 0.78 -24.34 -16.86
CA GLU A 407 0.99 -22.93 -16.53
C GLU A 407 -0.16 -22.35 -15.71
N LEU A 408 -1.38 -22.79 -15.96
CA LEU A 408 -2.56 -22.41 -15.17
C LEU A 408 -2.37 -22.75 -13.69
N LEU A 409 -1.72 -23.88 -13.41
CA LEU A 409 -1.52 -24.43 -12.06
C LEU A 409 -0.14 -24.14 -11.48
N LYS A 410 0.69 -23.28 -12.08
CA LYS A 410 1.94 -22.78 -11.48
C LYS A 410 1.62 -21.70 -10.44
#